data_AF-A0A945A8N0-F1
#
_entry.id   AF-A0A945A8N0-F1
#
_cell.length_a   1.000
_cell.length_b   1.000
_cell.length_c   1.000
_cell.angle_alpha   90.00
_cell.angle_beta   90.00
_cell.angle_gamma   90.00
#
_symmetry.space_group_name_H-M   'P 1'
#
loop_
_entity.id
_entity.type
_entity.pdbx_description
1 polymer ?
#
loop_
_entity_poly.entity_id
_entity_poly.type
_entity_poly.pdbx_seq_one_letter_code
_entity_poly.pdbx_strand_id
1 'polypeptide(L)'
;SARLVIDEFYIFKRSIKNGRIAMSTFMAFGLLFTLFPSQSLFDAVAVTGTASMFLTPVMIVTFLGGKIPIWAYIITWFFSMIGAFAYIFRDIETITYLLPGLHKYDQLLSICLYIIVFGFCICFIGALSNRFLAKA
;
A
#
# COMPACT_ATOMS: atom_id res chain seq x y z
N SER A 1 -8.64 0.11 -12.19
CA SER A 1 -8.58 1.45 -12.81
C SER A 1 -9.58 1.64 -13.96
N ALA A 2 -9.96 0.65 -14.77
CA ALA A 2 -10.99 0.84 -15.82
C ALA A 2 -12.40 1.15 -15.26
N ARG A 3 -12.79 0.48 -14.16
CA ARG A 3 -14.06 0.77 -13.47
C ARG A 3 -14.09 2.19 -12.90
N LEU A 4 -13.03 2.59 -12.19
CA LEU A 4 -12.91 3.94 -11.61
C LEU A 4 -13.06 5.05 -12.65
N VAL A 5 -12.47 4.88 -13.84
CA VAL A 5 -12.57 5.86 -14.94
C VAL A 5 -14.01 6.03 -15.46
N ILE A 6 -14.82 4.97 -15.43
CA ILE A 6 -16.17 4.96 -15.99
C ILE A 6 -17.21 5.27 -14.92
N ASP A 7 -17.14 4.63 -13.76
CA ASP A 7 -18.13 4.71 -12.68
C ASP A 7 -17.85 5.88 -11.72
N GLU A 8 -16.59 6.13 -11.35
CA GLU A 8 -16.23 7.18 -10.38
C GLU A 8 -15.88 8.54 -11.04
N PHE A 9 -15.17 8.53 -12.18
CA PHE A 9 -14.82 9.76 -12.91
C PHE A 9 -15.87 10.19 -13.94
N TYR A 10 -16.90 9.38 -14.18
CA TYR A 10 -17.99 9.64 -15.13
C TYR A 10 -17.55 9.98 -16.57
N ILE A 11 -16.36 9.55 -17.00
CA ILE A 11 -15.81 9.90 -18.32
C ILE A 11 -16.60 9.24 -19.45
N PHE A 12 -17.22 8.08 -19.19
CA PHE A 12 -18.08 7.38 -20.14
C PHE A 12 -19.33 6.82 -19.46
N LYS A 13 -20.41 6.63 -20.23
CA LYS A 13 -21.61 5.91 -19.73
C LYS A 13 -21.27 4.45 -19.40
N ARG A 14 -21.83 3.93 -18.32
CA ARG A 14 -21.66 2.54 -17.88
C ARG A 14 -22.20 1.58 -18.95
N SER A 15 -21.31 0.95 -19.69
CA SER A 15 -21.60 0.02 -20.79
C SER A 15 -20.45 -0.97 -20.96
N ILE A 16 -20.76 -2.19 -21.40
CA ILE A 16 -19.76 -3.24 -21.68
C ILE A 16 -18.75 -2.77 -22.73
N LYS A 17 -19.21 -2.05 -23.77
CA LYS A 17 -18.34 -1.53 -24.83
C LYS A 17 -17.33 -0.51 -24.28
N ASN A 18 -17.80 0.42 -23.45
CA ASN A 18 -16.96 1.44 -22.84
C ASN A 18 -15.98 0.84 -21.82
N GLY A 19 -16.42 -0.18 -21.07
CA GLY A 19 -15.57 -0.97 -20.17
C GLY A 19 -14.39 -1.62 -20.89
N ARG A 20 -14.67 -2.26 -22.04
CA ARG A 20 -13.63 -2.89 -22.86
C ARG A 20 -12.65 -1.87 -23.43
N ILE A 21 -13.13 -0.72 -23.91
CA ILE A 21 -12.27 0.37 -24.41
C ILE A 21 -11.33 0.84 -23.30
N ALA A 22 -11.86 1.15 -22.10
CA ALA A 22 -11.04 1.58 -20.98
C ALA A 22 -9.98 0.52 -20.59
N MET A 23 -10.35 -0.77 -20.55
CA MET A 23 -9.41 -1.87 -20.31
C MET A 23 -8.31 -1.91 -21.38
N SER A 24 -8.65 -1.84 -22.66
CA SER A 24 -7.67 -1.85 -23.75
C SER A 24 -6.72 -0.65 -23.70
N THR A 25 -7.23 0.52 -23.32
CA THR A 25 -6.42 1.74 -23.20
C THR A 25 -5.42 1.60 -22.06
N PHE A 26 -5.84 1.16 -20.87
CA PHE A 26 -4.92 0.89 -19.76
C PHE A 26 -3.88 -0.17 -20.10
N MET A 27 -4.28 -1.23 -20.82
CA MET A 27 -3.37 -2.27 -21.30
C MET A 27 -2.32 -1.69 -22.25
N ALA A 28 -2.75 -0.90 -23.24
CA ALA A 28 -1.83 -0.28 -24.20
C ALA A 28 -0.84 0.67 -23.54
N PHE A 29 -1.30 1.50 -22.59
CA PHE A 29 -0.41 2.37 -21.81
C PHE A 29 0.58 1.58 -20.94
N GLY A 30 0.11 0.52 -20.26
CA GLY A 30 0.99 -0.36 -19.49
C GLY A 30 2.05 -1.01 -20.37
N LEU A 31 1.67 -1.50 -21.55
CA LEU A 31 2.59 -2.10 -22.52
C LEU A 31 3.61 -1.07 -23.03
N LEU A 32 3.16 0.13 -23.39
CA LEU A 32 4.06 1.21 -23.79
C LEU A 32 5.08 1.51 -22.68
N PHE A 33 4.66 1.57 -21.42
CA PHE A 33 5.58 1.78 -20.29
C PHE A 33 6.57 0.63 -20.10
N THR A 34 6.22 -0.61 -20.44
CA THR A 34 7.15 -1.75 -20.37
C THR A 34 8.20 -1.77 -21.49
N LEU A 35 7.94 -1.12 -22.63
CA LEU A 35 8.90 -1.03 -23.73
C LEU A 35 10.05 -0.04 -23.45
N PHE A 36 9.91 0.81 -22.44
CA PHE A 36 11.00 1.69 -22.00
C PHE A 36 11.89 0.94 -21.00
N PRO A 37 13.19 0.73 -21.31
CA PRO A 37 14.12 0.11 -20.38
C PRO A 37 14.33 1.04 -19.19
N SER A 38 13.74 0.71 -18.04
CA SER A 38 13.94 1.48 -16.82
C SER A 38 13.89 0.56 -15.59
N GLN A 39 14.99 0.49 -14.83
CA GLN A 39 14.99 -0.20 -13.54
C GLN A 39 14.10 0.52 -12.51
N SER A 40 13.79 1.80 -12.75
CA SER A 40 12.91 2.61 -11.91
C SER A 40 11.46 2.13 -11.89
N LEU A 41 11.00 1.37 -12.90
CA LEU A 41 9.62 0.86 -12.92
C LEU A 41 9.40 -0.17 -11.81
N PHE A 42 10.36 -1.09 -11.60
CA PHE A 42 10.29 -2.07 -10.51
C PHE A 42 10.41 -1.42 -9.14
N ASP A 43 11.30 -0.43 -8.99
CA ASP A 43 11.42 0.32 -7.73
C ASP A 43 10.14 1.13 -7.44
N ALA A 44 9.53 1.77 -8.45
CA ALA A 44 8.27 2.50 -8.27
C ALA A 44 7.13 1.58 -7.83
N VAL A 45 7.01 0.39 -8.41
CA VAL A 45 6.00 -0.60 -8.00
C VAL A 45 6.25 -1.11 -6.58
N ALA A 46 7.52 -1.36 -6.22
CA ALA A 46 7.87 -1.77 -4.86
C ALA A 46 7.50 -0.70 -3.83
N VAL A 47 7.87 0.56 -4.06
CA VAL A 47 7.56 1.70 -3.17
C VAL A 47 6.05 1.90 -3.03
N THR A 48 5.31 1.92 -4.15
CA THR A 48 3.86 2.13 -4.12
C THR A 48 3.13 0.96 -3.45
N GLY A 49 3.59 -0.28 -3.66
CA GLY A 49 3.12 -1.46 -2.95
C GLY A 49 3.34 -1.35 -1.44
N THR A 50 4.57 -1.02 -1.01
CA THR A 50 4.93 -0.82 0.40
C THR A 50 4.13 0.31 1.04
N ALA A 51 3.87 1.40 0.31
CA ALA A 51 3.05 2.52 0.79
C ALA A 51 1.58 2.14 1.03
N SER A 52 1.07 1.12 0.34
CA SER A 52 -0.32 0.63 0.52
C SER A 52 -0.48 -0.42 1.62
N MET A 53 0.62 -0.93 2.19
CA MET A 53 0.57 -2.06 3.13
C MET A 53 -0.16 -1.77 4.44
N PHE A 54 -0.27 -0.50 4.87
CA PHE A 54 -1.08 -0.13 6.03
C PHE A 54 -2.57 -0.49 5.86
N LEU A 55 -3.08 -0.61 4.62
CA LEU A 55 -4.48 -0.96 4.38
C LEU A 55 -4.80 -2.39 4.82
N THR A 56 -3.84 -3.32 4.75
CA THR A 56 -4.04 -4.72 5.12
C THR A 56 -4.49 -4.89 6.58
N PRO A 57 -3.75 -4.41 7.60
CA PRO A 57 -4.19 -4.53 8.99
C PRO A 57 -5.47 -3.74 9.27
N VAL A 58 -5.65 -2.58 8.63
CA VAL A 58 -6.87 -1.76 8.76
C VAL A 58 -8.11 -2.51 8.24
N MET A 59 -8.02 -3.09 7.04
CA MET A 59 -9.12 -3.86 6.45
C MET A 59 -9.42 -5.13 7.23
N ILE A 60 -8.40 -5.86 7.68
CA ILE A 60 -8.61 -7.10 8.44
C ILE A 60 -9.30 -6.81 9.79
N VAL A 61 -8.82 -5.81 10.52
CA VAL A 61 -9.42 -5.46 11.83
C VAL A 61 -10.84 -4.91 11.67
N THR A 62 -11.11 -4.12 10.63
CA THR A 62 -12.48 -3.64 10.35
C THR A 62 -13.42 -4.76 9.90
N PHE A 63 -12.93 -5.72 9.10
CA PHE A 63 -13.70 -6.89 8.69
C PHE A 63 -14.07 -7.79 9.87
N LEU A 64 -13.21 -7.88 10.88
CA LEU A 64 -13.48 -8.56 12.15
C LEU A 64 -14.43 -7.77 13.09
N GLY A 65 -15.00 -6.66 12.63
CA GLY A 65 -15.93 -5.82 13.39
C GLY A 65 -15.26 -4.82 14.35
N GLY A 66 -13.95 -4.60 14.23
CA GLY A 66 -13.23 -3.57 14.96
C GLY A 66 -13.46 -2.17 14.37
N LYS A 67 -13.78 -1.19 15.22
CA LYS A 67 -13.79 0.22 14.81
C LYS A 67 -12.42 0.83 15.07
N ILE A 68 -11.70 1.19 14.00
CA ILE A 68 -10.36 1.76 14.10
C ILE A 68 -10.46 3.28 14.27
N PRO A 69 -9.86 3.88 15.31
CA PRO A 69 -9.84 5.32 15.47
C PRO A 69 -8.91 5.99 14.45
N ILE A 70 -9.17 7.26 14.15
CA ILE A 70 -8.42 7.98 13.11
C ILE A 70 -6.92 8.10 13.42
N TRP A 71 -6.55 8.20 14.71
CA TRP A 71 -5.15 8.23 15.13
C TRP A 71 -4.39 6.95 14.78
N ALA A 72 -5.00 5.79 15.00
CA ALA A 72 -4.39 4.50 14.65
C ALA A 72 -4.21 4.38 13.12
N TYR A 73 -5.18 4.85 12.35
CA TYR A 73 -5.08 4.90 10.89
C TYR A 73 -3.94 5.81 10.41
N ILE A 74 -3.82 7.02 10.99
CA ILE A 74 -2.78 7.98 10.61
C ILE A 74 -1.39 7.44 10.95
N ILE A 75 -1.20 6.84 12.13
CA ILE A 75 0.09 6.29 12.54
C ILE A 75 0.52 5.13 11.63
N THR A 76 -0.39 4.21 11.30
CA THR A 76 -0.05 3.09 10.41
C THR A 76 0.24 3.56 8.99
N TRP A 77 -0.48 4.58 8.51
CA TRP A 77 -0.20 5.22 7.23
C TRP A 77 1.19 5.87 7.20
N PHE A 78 1.54 6.68 8.21
CA PHE A 78 2.86 7.32 8.30
C PHE A 78 3.97 6.29 8.37
N PHE A 79 3.80 5.22 9.13
CA PHE A 79 4.80 4.16 9.24
C PHE A 79 5.04 3.43 7.91
N SER A 80 3.96 3.17 7.16
CA SER A 80 4.03 2.58 5.82
C SER A 80 4.72 3.49 4.82
N MET A 81 4.50 4.81 4.92
CA MET A 81 5.22 5.81 4.11
C MET A 81 6.71 5.83 4.44
N ILE A 82 7.07 5.84 5.73
CA ILE A 82 8.48 5.78 6.17
C ILE A 82 9.17 4.53 5.61
N GLY A 83 8.51 3.37 5.66
CA GLY A 83 9.06 2.14 5.08
C GLY A 83 9.23 2.20 3.55
N ALA A 84 8.29 2.84 2.84
CA ALA A 84 8.41 3.06 1.40
C ALA A 84 9.58 3.99 1.05
N PHE A 85 9.80 5.06 1.83
CA PHE A 85 10.97 5.92 1.70
C PHE A 85 12.26 5.21 2.07
N ALA A 86 12.26 4.38 3.11
CA ALA A 86 13.42 3.57 3.50
C ALA A 86 13.88 2.65 2.37
N TYR A 87 12.96 2.14 1.55
CA TYR A 87 13.31 1.35 0.37
C TYR A 87 13.99 2.18 -0.74
N ILE A 88 13.54 3.43 -0.96
CA ILE A 88 14.18 4.35 -1.92
C ILE A 88 15.60 4.67 -1.47
N PHE A 89 15.79 4.90 -0.18
CA PHE A 89 17.07 5.25 0.42
C PHE A 89 17.88 4.05 0.93
N ARG A 90 17.62 2.84 0.41
CA ARG A 90 18.25 1.59 0.89
C ARG A 90 19.78 1.57 0.80
N ASP A 91 20.36 2.42 -0.04
CA ASP A 91 21.82 2.49 -0.25
C ASP A 91 22.55 3.26 0.87
N ILE A 92 21.82 3.84 1.83
CA ILE A 92 22.40 4.52 3.01
C ILE A 92 22.81 3.48 4.07
N GLU A 93 24.06 3.54 4.54
CA GLU A 93 24.66 2.59 5.49
C GLU A 93 23.84 2.34 6.77
N THR A 94 23.09 3.34 7.26
CA THR A 94 22.25 3.23 8.45
C THR A 94 21.03 2.33 8.26
N ILE A 95 20.52 2.22 7.03
CA ILE A 95 19.36 1.38 6.69
C ILE A 95 19.81 -0.07 6.47
N THR A 96 21.01 -0.28 5.92
CA THR A 96 21.61 -1.61 5.72
C THR A 96 21.82 -2.39 7.02
N TYR A 97 22.10 -1.71 8.14
CA TYR A 97 22.24 -2.37 9.45
C TYR A 97 20.90 -2.88 10.00
N LEU A 98 19.79 -2.19 9.69
CA LEU A 98 18.45 -2.54 10.16
C LEU A 98 17.76 -3.58 9.27
N LEU A 99 18.23 -3.76 8.03
CA LEU A 99 17.67 -4.69 7.04
C LEU A 99 18.61 -5.89 6.81
N PRO A 100 18.34 -7.06 7.42
CA PRO A 100 19.10 -8.27 7.12
C PRO A 100 18.80 -8.76 5.70
N GLY A 101 19.81 -8.79 4.83
CA GLY A 101 19.70 -9.35 3.48
C GLY A 101 20.78 -8.86 2.54
N LEU A 102 21.41 -9.78 1.80
CA LEU A 102 22.42 -9.46 0.78
C LEU A 102 21.77 -8.95 -0.52
N HIS A 103 20.48 -9.25 -0.74
CA HIS A 103 19.76 -8.98 -1.99
C HIS A 103 18.60 -7.98 -1.80
N LYS A 104 18.34 -7.16 -2.83
CA LYS A 104 17.29 -6.11 -2.87
C LYS A 104 15.88 -6.57 -2.48
N TYR A 105 15.57 -7.84 -2.73
CA TYR A 105 14.25 -8.42 -2.43
C TYR A 105 14.10 -8.82 -0.96
N ASP A 106 15.17 -9.27 -0.31
CA ASP A 106 15.16 -9.61 1.12
C ASP A 106 14.98 -8.36 1.98
N GLN A 107 15.61 -7.26 1.56
CA GLN A 107 15.42 -5.94 2.12
C GLN A 107 13.96 -5.46 1.99
N LEU A 108 13.35 -5.63 0.82
CA LEU A 108 11.94 -5.28 0.64
C LEU A 108 11.03 -6.15 1.53
N LEU A 109 11.30 -7.45 1.62
CA LEU A 109 10.52 -8.39 2.44
C LEU A 109 10.55 -8.01 3.93
N SER A 110 11.73 -7.70 4.45
CA SER A 110 11.89 -7.29 5.86
C SER A 110 11.12 -6.00 6.16
N ILE A 111 11.22 -4.98 5.29
CA ILE A 111 10.41 -3.75 5.41
C ILE A 111 8.91 -4.09 5.47
N CYS A 112 8.44 -4.93 4.55
CA CYS A 112 7.03 -5.33 4.49
C CYS A 112 6.58 -6.01 5.80
N LEU A 113 7.41 -6.90 6.32
CA LEU A 113 7.12 -7.63 7.56
C LEU A 113 7.05 -6.67 8.76
N TYR A 114 7.99 -5.73 8.88
CA TYR A 114 7.95 -4.71 9.94
C TYR A 114 6.68 -3.85 9.87
N ILE A 115 6.29 -3.38 8.68
CA ILE A 115 5.08 -2.58 8.49
C ILE A 115 3.82 -3.37 8.87
N ILE A 116 3.72 -4.63 8.45
CA ILE A 116 2.56 -5.47 8.73
C ILE A 116 2.44 -5.72 10.24
N VAL A 117 3.52 -6.17 10.89
CA VAL A 117 3.52 -6.46 12.33
C VAL A 117 3.17 -5.21 13.14
N PHE A 118 3.85 -4.10 12.88
CA PHE A 118 3.58 -2.83 13.56
C PHE A 118 2.14 -2.35 13.30
N GLY A 119 1.70 -2.42 12.04
CA GLY A 119 0.36 -2.02 11.62
C GLY A 119 -0.73 -2.81 12.32
N PHE A 120 -0.58 -4.12 12.47
CA PHE A 120 -1.50 -4.95 13.25
C PHE A 120 -1.52 -4.54 14.72
N CYS A 121 -0.36 -4.39 15.37
CA CYS A 121 -0.28 -3.98 16.77
C CYS A 121 -1.07 -2.69 17.05
N ILE A 122 -0.90 -1.68 16.20
CA ILE A 122 -1.58 -0.39 16.37
C ILE A 122 -3.07 -0.46 16.06
N CYS A 123 -3.45 -1.22 15.03
CA CYS A 123 -4.87 -1.41 14.72
C CYS A 123 -5.58 -2.17 15.85
N PHE A 124 -4.94 -3.18 16.45
CA PHE A 124 -5.48 -3.89 17.62
C PHE A 124 -5.58 -2.98 18.85
N ILE A 125 -4.54 -2.21 19.17
CA ILE A 125 -4.56 -1.24 20.28
C ILE A 125 -5.65 -0.19 20.05
N GLY A 126 -5.77 0.34 18.83
CA GLY A 126 -6.79 1.32 18.47
C GLY A 126 -8.21 0.75 18.59
N ALA A 127 -8.43 -0.48 18.12
CA ALA A 127 -9.73 -1.15 18.25
C ALA A 127 -10.09 -1.45 19.72
N LEU A 128 -9.11 -1.84 20.55
CA LEU A 128 -9.28 -2.03 21.98
C LEU A 128 -9.61 -0.72 22.69
N SER A 129 -8.85 0.34 22.42
CA SER A 129 -9.05 1.68 23.01
C SER A 129 -10.46 2.21 22.74
N ASN A 130 -10.97 2.08 21.51
CA ASN A 130 -12.34 2.46 21.18
C ASN A 130 -13.39 1.65 21.93
N ARG A 131 -13.15 0.36 22.19
CA ARG A 131 -14.05 -0.49 22.99
C ARG A 131 -14.07 -0.08 24.46
N PHE A 132 -12.94 0.35 25.01
CA PHE A 132 -12.87 0.86 26.39
C PHE A 132 -13.59 2.20 26.53
N LEU A 133 -13.37 3.13 25.60
CA LEU A 133 -14.05 4.43 25.58
C LEU A 133 -15.57 4.31 25.38
N ALA A 134 -16.04 3.29 24.69
CA ALA A 134 -17.47 3.02 24.53
C ALA A 134 -18.14 2.36 25.76
N LYS A 135 -17.34 1.86 26.73
CA LYS A 135 -17.83 1.24 27.96
C LYS A 135 -17.77 2.17 29.18
N ALA A 136 -16.99 3.25 29.12
CA ALA A 136 -16.92 4.30 30.14
C ALA A 136 -18.06 5.31 29.95
#